data_AF-A0A239TYR0-F1
#
_entry.id   AF-A0A239TYR0-F1
#
_cell.length_a   1.000
_cell.length_b   1.000
_cell.length_c   1.000
_cell.angle_alpha   90.00
_cell.angle_beta   90.00
_cell.angle_gamma   90.00
#
_symmetry.space_group_name_H-M   'P 1'
#
loop_
_entity.id
_entity.type
_entity.pdbx_description
1 polymer ?
#
loop_
_entity_poly.entity_id
_entity_poly.type
_entity_poly.pdbx_seq_one_letter_code
_entity_poly.pdbx_strand_id
1 'polypeptide(L)'
;MAEKDNKMSHSEAGKLGGEATSKEYNKDHYQEIGREGGDATASEKGKEFYEEIGKKGGDKTASEHDKEYYEKIGKEGGDATANEKGKDFYKEIGKKGGEDNSKYDK
;
A
#
# COMPACT_ATOMS: atom_id res chain seq x y z
N MET A 1 14.45 -44.20 -29.07
CA MET A 1 14.32 -43.64 -27.71
C MET A 1 14.21 -42.13 -27.84
N ALA A 2 13.19 -41.50 -27.26
CA ALA A 2 13.05 -40.05 -27.27
C ALA A 2 13.86 -39.46 -26.13
N GLU A 3 14.89 -38.67 -26.45
CA GLU A 3 15.57 -37.80 -25.50
C GLU A 3 14.57 -36.69 -25.13
N LYS A 4 13.93 -36.81 -23.97
CA LYS A 4 13.24 -35.67 -23.38
C LYS A 4 14.32 -34.69 -22.94
N ASP A 5 14.56 -33.68 -23.77
CA ASP A 5 15.29 -32.47 -23.43
C ASP A 5 15.04 -32.10 -21.96
N ASN A 6 16.10 -32.16 -21.15
CA ASN A 6 16.14 -31.68 -19.78
C ASN A 6 16.15 -30.14 -19.80
N LYS A 7 15.07 -29.56 -20.34
CA LYS A 7 14.93 -28.12 -20.55
C LYS A 7 14.25 -27.54 -19.33
N MET A 8 15.04 -26.82 -18.53
CA MET A 8 14.56 -26.07 -17.37
C MET A 8 13.36 -25.19 -17.74
N SER A 9 12.34 -25.16 -16.89
CA SER A 9 11.18 -24.30 -17.09
C SER A 9 11.54 -22.83 -16.90
N HIS A 10 10.84 -21.92 -17.59
CA HIS A 10 10.99 -20.47 -17.40
C HIS A 10 10.78 -20.05 -15.93
N SER A 11 9.87 -20.74 -15.23
CA SER A 11 9.62 -20.48 -13.81
C SER A 11 10.79 -20.92 -12.93
N GLU A 12 11.41 -22.06 -13.25
CA GLU A 12 12.59 -22.56 -12.52
C GLU A 12 13.82 -21.68 -12.77
N ALA A 13 14.02 -21.23 -14.01
CA ALA A 13 15.08 -20.29 -14.36
C ALA A 13 14.89 -18.95 -13.63
N GLY A 14 13.67 -18.42 -13.56
CA GLY A 14 13.36 -17.20 -12.83
C GLY A 14 13.62 -17.33 -11.32
N LYS A 15 13.23 -18.47 -10.73
CA LYS A 15 13.49 -18.74 -9.31
C LYS A 15 14.99 -18.82 -9.01
N LEU A 16 15.75 -19.57 -9.80
CA LEU A 16 17.20 -19.70 -9.65
C LEU A 16 17.92 -18.36 -9.83
N GLY A 17 17.47 -17.54 -10.79
CA GLY A 17 17.97 -16.18 -10.97
C GLY A 17 17.75 -15.32 -9.72
N GLY A 18 16.53 -15.32 -9.18
CA GLY A 18 16.21 -14.58 -7.95
C GLY A 18 16.97 -15.08 -6.71
N GLU A 19 17.16 -16.39 -6.57
CA GLU A 19 17.98 -16.99 -5.51
C GLU A 19 19.48 -16.67 -5.65
N ALA A 20 19.99 -16.51 -6.87
CA ALA A 20 21.36 -16.05 -7.09
C ALA A 20 21.51 -14.57 -6.73
N THR A 21 20.65 -13.70 -7.25
CA THR A 21 20.66 -12.26 -6.96
C THR A 21 20.50 -11.98 -5.47
N SER A 22 19.59 -12.66 -4.78
CA SER A 22 19.37 -12.44 -3.33
C SER A 22 20.55 -12.87 -2.44
N LYS A 23 21.47 -13.69 -2.95
CA LYS A 23 22.72 -14.04 -2.24
C LYS A 23 23.82 -13.01 -2.46
N GLU A 24 23.80 -12.33 -3.60
CA GLU A 24 24.80 -11.30 -3.95
C GLU A 24 24.47 -9.93 -3.36
N TYR A 25 23.18 -9.61 -3.26
CA TYR A 25 22.72 -8.27 -2.88
C TYR A 25 22.02 -8.25 -1.52
N ASN A 26 22.24 -7.17 -0.78
CA ASN A 26 21.67 -6.96 0.55
C ASN A 26 20.36 -6.16 0.48
N LYS A 27 19.74 -5.93 1.65
CA LYS A 27 18.50 -5.17 1.77
C LYS A 27 18.59 -3.77 1.15
N ASP A 28 19.71 -3.07 1.35
CA ASP A 28 19.89 -1.70 0.88
C ASP A 28 19.84 -1.61 -0.65
N HIS A 29 20.42 -2.58 -1.35
CA HIS A 29 20.35 -2.67 -2.81
C HIS A 29 18.92 -2.75 -3.33
N TYR A 30 18.08 -3.59 -2.72
CA TYR A 30 16.68 -3.69 -3.12
C TYR A 30 15.87 -2.45 -2.77
N GLN A 31 16.22 -1.76 -1.68
CA GLN A 31 15.59 -0.49 -1.32
C GLN A 31 15.95 0.61 -2.32
N GLU A 32 17.21 0.65 -2.78
CA GLU A 32 17.67 1.61 -3.79
C GLU A 32 16.94 1.39 -5.12
N ILE A 33 16.90 0.15 -5.63
CA ILE A 33 16.17 -0.19 -6.85
C ILE A 33 14.67 0.14 -6.73
N GLY A 34 14.07 -0.16 -5.57
CA GLY A 34 12.68 0.18 -5.31
C GLY A 34 12.43 1.69 -5.33
N ARG A 35 13.37 2.47 -4.78
CA ARG A 35 13.29 3.94 -4.80
C ARG A 35 13.43 4.47 -6.22
N GLU A 36 14.42 4.02 -6.97
CA GLU A 36 14.63 4.44 -8.36
C GLU A 36 13.42 4.12 -9.26
N GLY A 37 12.82 2.94 -9.11
CA GLY A 37 11.59 2.60 -9.84
C GLY A 37 10.39 3.49 -9.45
N GLY A 38 10.30 3.84 -8.17
CA GLY A 38 9.30 4.79 -7.67
C GLY A 38 9.49 6.20 -8.24
N ASP A 39 10.72 6.71 -8.22
CA ASP A 39 11.09 8.04 -8.72
C ASP A 39 10.88 8.13 -10.24
N ALA A 40 11.26 7.10 -11.00
CA ALA A 40 10.99 7.02 -12.43
C ALA A 40 9.48 7.07 -12.72
N THR A 41 8.70 6.25 -12.00
CA THR A 41 7.23 6.26 -12.13
C THR A 41 6.65 7.63 -11.79
N ALA A 42 7.11 8.28 -10.71
CA ALA A 42 6.64 9.59 -10.31
C ALA A 42 7.01 10.70 -11.32
N SER A 43 8.18 10.59 -11.96
CA SER A 43 8.61 11.53 -12.99
C SER A 43 7.85 11.37 -14.30
N GLU A 44 7.40 10.16 -14.64
CA GLU A 44 6.71 9.87 -15.90
C GLU A 44 5.18 9.97 -15.78
N LYS A 45 4.63 9.77 -14.59
CA LYS A 45 3.18 9.64 -14.37
C LYS A 45 2.60 10.87 -13.70
N GLY A 46 1.52 11.38 -14.28
CA GLY A 46 0.75 12.50 -13.73
C GLY A 46 -0.24 12.07 -12.63
N LYS A 47 -0.94 13.06 -12.08
CA LYS A 47 -1.95 12.90 -11.01
C LYS A 47 -2.99 11.80 -11.29
N GLU A 48 -3.47 11.70 -12.53
CA GLU A 48 -4.50 10.73 -12.93
C GLU A 48 -4.07 9.28 -12.74
N PHE A 49 -2.77 8.98 -12.90
CA PHE A 49 -2.24 7.64 -12.66
C PHE A 49 -2.39 7.24 -11.20
N TYR A 50 -2.03 8.15 -10.27
CA TYR A 50 -2.13 7.90 -8.84
C TYR A 50 -3.59 7.82 -8.36
N GLU A 51 -4.48 8.62 -8.96
CA GLU A 51 -5.91 8.53 -8.71
C GLU A 51 -6.49 7.19 -9.17
N GLU A 52 -6.10 6.70 -10.35
CA GLU A 52 -6.57 5.41 -10.87
C GLU A 52 -6.08 4.24 -10.02
N ILE A 53 -4.80 4.20 -9.64
CA ILE A 53 -4.28 3.11 -8.80
C ILE A 53 -4.89 3.15 -7.40
N GLY A 54 -5.11 4.34 -6.84
CA GLY A 54 -5.79 4.53 -5.55
C GLY A 54 -7.23 4.02 -5.61
N LYS A 55 -7.96 4.39 -6.67
CA LYS A 55 -9.33 3.91 -6.91
C LYS A 55 -9.38 2.39 -7.05
N LYS A 56 -8.51 1.80 -7.88
CA LYS A 56 -8.45 0.34 -8.06
C LYS A 56 -8.14 -0.39 -6.74
N GLY A 57 -7.23 0.15 -5.93
CA GLY A 57 -6.95 -0.38 -4.59
C GLY A 57 -8.17 -0.32 -3.68
N GLY A 58 -8.82 0.84 -3.62
CA GLY A 58 -10.04 1.05 -2.84
C GLY A 58 -11.20 0.14 -3.27
N ASP A 59 -11.44 0.03 -4.58
CA ASP A 59 -12.50 -0.82 -5.15
C ASP A 59 -12.25 -2.30 -4.80
N LYS A 60 -10.99 -2.76 -4.88
CA LYS A 60 -10.62 -4.12 -4.49
C LYS A 60 -10.89 -4.35 -3.01
N THR A 61 -10.39 -3.49 -2.13
CA THR A 61 -10.62 -3.59 -0.68
C THR A 61 -12.12 -3.54 -0.34
N ALA A 62 -12.90 -2.68 -1.00
CA ALA A 62 -14.34 -2.59 -0.82
C ALA A 62 -15.09 -3.84 -1.30
N SER A 63 -14.57 -4.53 -2.33
CA SER A 63 -15.15 -5.79 -2.82
C SER A 63 -14.81 -7.00 -1.95
N GLU A 64 -13.62 -6.99 -1.33
CA GLU A 64 -13.12 -8.11 -0.53
C GLU A 64 -13.58 -8.06 0.93
N HIS A 65 -13.96 -6.88 1.43
CA HIS A 65 -14.28 -6.65 2.83
C HIS A 65 -15.71 -6.14 3.03
N ASP A 66 -16.33 -6.64 4.08
CA ASP A 66 -17.69 -6.31 4.48
C ASP A 66 -17.74 -5.23 5.57
N LYS A 67 -18.94 -4.87 6.00
CA LYS A 67 -19.17 -3.81 6.98
C LYS A 67 -18.48 -4.10 8.32
N GLU A 68 -18.46 -5.35 8.79
CA GLU A 68 -17.82 -5.69 10.07
C GLU A 68 -16.31 -5.47 10.04
N TYR A 69 -15.67 -5.69 8.89
CA TYR A 69 -14.24 -5.40 8.71
C TYR A 69 -13.94 -3.90 8.93
N TYR A 70 -14.72 -3.02 8.30
CA TYR A 70 -14.53 -1.57 8.44
C TYR A 70 -14.86 -1.07 9.85
N GLU A 71 -15.89 -1.63 10.49
CA GLU A 71 -16.23 -1.33 11.88
C GLU A 71 -15.10 -1.75 12.83
N LYS A 72 -14.51 -2.93 12.61
CA LYS A 72 -13.40 -3.43 13.41
C LYS A 72 -12.17 -2.54 13.30
N ILE A 73 -11.70 -2.23 12.09
CA ILE A 73 -10.50 -1.40 11.90
C ILE A 73 -10.74 0.04 12.39
N GLY A 74 -11.97 0.56 12.25
CA GLY A 74 -12.35 1.86 12.78
C GLY A 74 -12.30 1.89 14.31
N LYS A 75 -12.79 0.82 14.96
CA LYS A 75 -12.72 0.67 16.41
C LYS A 75 -11.27 0.55 16.90
N GLU A 76 -10.46 -0.30 16.26
CA GLU A 76 -9.05 -0.47 16.61
C GLU A 76 -8.27 0.85 16.46
N GLY A 77 -8.51 1.62 15.39
CA GLY A 77 -7.91 2.94 15.22
C GLY A 77 -8.37 3.96 16.27
N GLY A 78 -9.65 3.93 16.64
CA GLY A 78 -10.21 4.75 17.71
C GLY A 78 -9.60 4.43 19.08
N ASP A 79 -9.51 3.15 19.42
CA ASP A 79 -8.91 2.66 20.67
C ASP A 79 -7.41 2.99 20.73
N ALA A 80 -6.66 2.82 19.64
CA ALA A 80 -5.25 3.20 19.58
C ALA A 80 -5.06 4.71 19.83
N THR A 81 -5.90 5.52 19.18
CA THR A 81 -5.88 6.98 19.35
C THR A 81 -6.25 7.38 20.79
N ALA A 82 -7.24 6.73 21.40
CA ALA A 82 -7.66 7.00 22.77
C ALA A 82 -6.59 6.65 23.80
N ASN A 83 -5.82 5.59 23.56
CA ASN A 83 -4.71 5.19 24.42
C ASN A 83 -3.50 6.13 24.28
N GLU A 84 -3.24 6.68 23.09
CA GLU A 84 -2.08 7.53 22.84
C GLU A 84 -2.33 9.02 23.11
N LYS A 85 -3.57 9.49 22.94
CA LYS A 85 -3.88 10.92 22.88
C LYS A 85 -4.72 11.40 24.08
N GLY A 86 -4.35 12.56 24.62
CA GLY A 86 -5.06 13.23 25.71
C GLY A 86 -6.26 14.06 25.25
N LYS A 87 -6.94 14.70 26.21
CA LYS A 87 -8.18 15.49 25.98
C LYS A 87 -8.03 16.61 24.94
N ASP A 88 -6.85 17.22 24.83
CA ASP A 88 -6.60 18.31 23.88
C ASP A 88 -6.67 17.86 22.42
N PHE A 89 -6.28 16.62 22.14
CA PHE A 89 -6.40 16.02 20.80
C PHE A 89 -7.86 15.92 20.38
N TYR A 90 -8.73 15.39 21.26
CA TYR A 90 -10.17 15.27 21.00
C TYR A 90 -10.86 16.63 20.81
N LYS A 91 -10.42 17.64 21.54
CA LYS A 91 -10.90 19.01 21.41
C LYS A 91 -10.51 19.61 20.05
N GLU A 92 -9.29 19.37 19.59
CA GLU A 92 -8.81 19.87 18.29
C GLU A 92 -9.52 19.20 17.11
N ILE A 93 -9.65 17.86 17.12
CA ILE A 93 -10.36 17.15 16.04
C ILE A 93 -11.85 17.50 16.01
N GLY A 94 -12.48 17.70 17.18
CA GLY A 94 -13.87 18.15 17.26
C GLY A 94 -14.05 19.56 16.69
N LYS A 95 -13.09 20.45 16.94
CA LYS A 95 -13.08 21.80 16.36
C LYS A 95 -12.91 21.75 14.83
N LYS A 96 -11.94 20.97 14.32
CA LYS A 96 -11.72 20.80 12.87
C LYS A 96 -12.96 20.22 12.17
N GLY A 97 -13.57 19.18 12.75
CA GLY A 97 -14.80 18.59 12.20
C GLY A 97 -16.00 19.55 12.20
N GLY A 98 -16.14 20.37 13.24
CA GLY A 98 -17.18 21.41 13.31
C GLY A 98 -16.95 22.55 12.31
N GLU A 99 -15.70 22.98 12.13
CA GLU A 99 -15.33 24.01 11.16
C GLU A 99 -15.59 23.55 9.72
N ASP A 100 -15.32 22.28 9.38
CA ASP A 100 -15.62 21.75 8.05
C ASP A 100 -17.12 21.57 7.78
N ASN A 101 -17.94 21.26 8.79
CA ASN A 101 -19.40 21.22 8.64
C ASN A 101 -19.98 22.62 8.39
N SER A 102 -19.48 23.63 9.11
CA SER A 102 -19.93 25.02 9.00
C SER A 102 -19.59 25.71 7.66
N LYS A 103 -18.71 25.12 6.84
CA LYS A 103 -18.38 25.61 5.50
C LYS A 103 -19.42 25.26 4.43
N TYR A 104 -20.32 24.32 4.72
CA TYR A 104 -21.40 23.91 3.82
C TYR A 104 -22.77 24.54 4.18
N ASP A 105 -22.83 25.34 5.26
CA ASP A 105 -24.02 26.08 5.71
C ASP A 105 -24.07 27.56 5.21
N LYS A 106 -23.41 27.89 4.09
CA LYS A 106 -23.47 29.22 3.44
C LYS A 106 -23.76 29.10 1.95
#